data_AF-A0A4R2R2F5-F1
#
_entry.id   AF-A0A4R2R2F5-F1
#
_cell.length_a   1.000
_cell.length_b   1.000
_cell.length_c   1.000
_cell.angle_alpha   90.00
_cell.angle_beta   90.00
_cell.angle_gamma   90.00
#
_symmetry.space_group_name_H-M   'P 1'
#
loop_
_entity.id
_entity.type
_entity.pdbx_description
1 polymer ?
#
loop_
_entity_poly.entity_id
_entity_poly.type
_entity_poly.pdbx_seq_one_letter_code
_entity_poly.pdbx_strand_id
1 'polypeptide(L)'
;MAKLRSVNIGVPKPTGQSNDDFTAIDKRPVFEPVKITVPASGGTGVGGDTVCDARVHGGEDKAVYAYAREDLDQWAAELGYPVPS
;
A
#
# COMPACT_ATOMS: atom_id res chain seq x y z
N MET A 1 7.74 -20.19 -8.40
CA MET A 1 8.58 -19.03 -8.04
C MET A 1 7.66 -17.83 -7.91
N ALA A 2 7.73 -17.09 -6.79
CA ALA A 2 6.91 -15.90 -6.61
C ALA A 2 7.32 -14.80 -7.61
N LYS A 3 6.34 -14.02 -8.08
CA LYS A 3 6.55 -12.87 -8.96
C LYS A 3 5.72 -11.71 -8.44
N LEU A 4 6.31 -10.51 -8.45
CA LEU A 4 5.58 -9.27 -8.17
C LEU A 4 4.61 -9.00 -9.32
N ARG A 5 3.30 -8.97 -9.03
CA ARG A 5 2.25 -8.79 -10.06
C ARG A 5 1.85 -7.32 -10.25
N SER A 6 1.79 -6.57 -9.16
CA SER A 6 1.41 -5.15 -9.14
C SER A 6 2.22 -4.44 -8.08
N VAL A 7 2.55 -3.18 -8.32
CA VAL A 7 3.01 -2.24 -7.29
C VAL A 7 1.93 -1.20 -7.14
N ASN A 8 1.43 -1.04 -5.92
CA ASN A 8 0.38 -0.08 -5.62
C ASN A 8 0.92 1.00 -4.68
N ILE A 9 0.63 2.26 -4.98
CA ILE A 9 1.01 3.42 -4.16
C ILE A 9 -0.23 4.21 -3.76
N GLY A 10 -0.19 4.84 -2.59
CA GLY A 10 -1.26 5.66 -2.06
C GLY A 10 -0.90 7.14 -2.08
N VAL A 11 -1.79 7.96 -2.64
CA VAL A 11 -1.75 9.42 -2.51
C VAL A 11 -2.73 9.81 -1.40
N PRO A 12 -2.33 10.64 -0.41
CA PRO A 12 -3.20 11.03 0.69
C PRO A 12 -4.50 11.69 0.21
N LYS A 13 -5.61 11.25 0.78
CA LYS A 13 -6.94 11.83 0.60
C LYS A 13 -7.55 12.15 1.96
N PRO A 14 -8.31 13.27 2.09
CA PRO A 14 -9.00 13.58 3.33
C PRO A 14 -9.93 12.46 3.78
N THR A 15 -10.02 12.22 5.09
CA THR A 15 -10.94 11.26 5.69
C THR A 15 -11.31 11.68 7.11
N GLY A 16 -12.54 11.37 7.53
CA GLY A 16 -12.97 11.49 8.93
C GLY A 16 -12.70 10.23 9.77
N GLN A 17 -12.01 9.23 9.21
CA GLN A 17 -11.84 7.90 9.82
C GLN A 17 -10.42 7.66 10.35
N SER A 18 -9.54 8.67 10.30
CA SER A 18 -8.17 8.58 10.79
C SER A 18 -7.85 9.76 11.72
N ASN A 19 -6.92 9.56 12.64
CA ASN A 19 -6.47 10.62 13.56
C ASN A 19 -5.71 11.76 12.86
N ASP A 20 -5.17 11.52 11.66
CA ASP A 20 -4.35 12.49 10.93
C ASP A 20 -5.11 13.19 9.78
N ASP A 21 -6.45 13.17 9.80
CA ASP A 21 -7.36 13.74 8.78
C ASP A 21 -7.17 13.25 7.32
N PHE A 22 -6.15 12.43 7.05
CA PHE A 22 -5.80 11.92 5.74
C PHE A 22 -5.50 10.43 5.77
N THR A 23 -5.85 9.74 4.69
CA THR A 23 -5.49 8.34 4.45
C THR A 23 -4.93 8.13 3.05
N ALA A 24 -3.96 7.23 2.94
CA ALA A 24 -3.40 6.73 1.69
C ALA A 24 -3.66 5.22 1.53
N ILE A 25 -4.69 4.68 2.19
CA ILE A 25 -4.99 3.25 2.17
C ILE A 25 -5.53 2.76 0.81
N ASP A 26 -6.21 3.63 0.06
CA ASP A 26 -6.68 3.38 -1.30
C ASP A 26 -5.50 3.43 -2.29
N LYS A 27 -4.59 2.46 -2.18
CA LYS A 27 -3.43 2.33 -3.06
C LYS A 27 -3.86 1.86 -4.44
N ARG A 28 -3.27 2.45 -5.48
CA ARG A 28 -3.59 2.18 -6.89
C ARG A 28 -2.37 1.67 -7.64
N PRO A 29 -2.57 0.79 -8.65
CA PRO A 29 -1.47 0.24 -9.42
C PRO A 29 -0.73 1.32 -10.19
N VAL A 30 0.58 1.21 -10.24
CA VAL A 30 1.45 2.00 -11.11
C VAL A 30 2.20 1.10 -12.07
N PHE A 31 2.39 1.60 -13.29
CA PHE A 31 3.01 0.84 -14.38
C PHE A 31 4.45 1.29 -14.68
N GLU A 32 4.84 2.45 -14.15
CA GLU A 32 6.20 2.96 -14.25
C GLU A 32 7.11 2.36 -13.16
N PRO A 33 8.43 2.31 -13.40
CA PRO A 33 9.39 1.86 -12.38
C PRO A 33 9.27 2.66 -11.08
N VAL A 34 9.14 1.96 -9.96
CA VAL A 34 9.04 2.55 -8.62
C VAL A 34 10.38 2.44 -7.91
N LYS A 35 10.91 3.58 -7.46
CA LYS A 35 12.12 3.62 -6.64
C LYS A 35 11.83 3.10 -5.23
N ILE A 36 12.69 2.21 -4.73
CA ILE A 36 12.66 1.70 -3.36
C ILE A 36 13.90 2.17 -2.60
N THR A 37 13.70 2.64 -1.38
CA THR A 37 14.74 3.11 -0.46
C THR A 37 14.43 2.67 0.97
N VAL A 38 15.42 2.66 1.85
CA VAL A 38 15.17 2.51 3.29
C VAL A 38 14.42 3.77 3.76
N PRO A 39 13.23 3.64 4.38
CA PRO A 39 12.46 4.81 4.81
C PRO A 39 13.23 5.63 5.85
N ALA A 40 13.42 6.92 5.59
CA ALA A 40 13.98 7.84 6.57
C ALA A 40 12.88 8.31 7.55
N SER A 41 13.18 8.31 8.85
CA SER A 41 12.37 8.94 9.89
C SER A 41 10.87 8.57 9.89
N GLY A 42 10.53 7.32 9.54
CA GLY A 42 9.15 6.80 9.58
C GLY A 42 8.30 7.12 8.35
N GLY A 43 8.84 7.76 7.31
CA GLY A 43 8.13 7.99 6.04
C GLY A 43 7.92 6.71 5.22
N THR A 44 7.56 6.87 3.94
CA THR A 44 7.60 5.76 2.98
C THR A 44 8.99 5.63 2.36
N GLY A 45 9.39 4.39 2.06
CA GLY A 45 10.55 4.08 1.23
C GLY A 45 10.19 3.92 -0.26
N VAL A 46 8.90 4.00 -0.60
CA VAL A 46 8.35 3.69 -1.92
C VAL A 46 8.03 5.00 -2.66
N GLY A 47 8.64 5.19 -3.83
CA GLY A 47 8.48 6.40 -4.62
C GLY A 47 7.02 6.69 -4.99
N GLY A 48 6.52 7.86 -4.61
CA GLY A 48 5.15 8.31 -4.88
C GLY A 48 4.08 7.78 -3.90
N ASP A 49 4.45 6.90 -2.96
CA ASP A 49 3.56 6.42 -1.92
C ASP A 49 3.51 7.40 -0.72
N THR A 50 2.60 7.19 0.22
CA THR A 50 2.58 7.92 1.49
C THR A 50 2.13 7.04 2.64
N VAL A 51 2.86 7.16 3.76
CA VAL A 51 2.45 6.68 5.07
C VAL A 51 1.98 7.90 5.86
N CYS A 52 0.66 8.03 6.10
CA CYS A 52 0.11 9.22 6.75
C CYS A 52 0.53 9.34 8.23
N ASP A 53 0.40 8.27 9.03
CA ASP A 53 0.89 8.25 10.42
C ASP A 53 2.22 7.49 10.53
N ALA A 54 3.31 8.22 10.34
CA ALA A 54 4.67 7.67 10.44
C ALA A 54 5.01 7.11 11.83
N ARG A 55 4.33 7.55 12.90
CA ARG A 55 4.64 7.12 14.29
C ARG A 55 4.24 5.66 14.53
N VAL A 56 3.15 5.22 13.89
CA VAL A 56 2.57 3.89 14.07
C VAL A 56 2.84 2.99 12.86
N HIS A 57 2.71 3.55 11.65
CA HIS A 57 2.76 2.79 10.40
C HIS A 57 4.09 2.91 9.66
N GLY A 58 4.97 3.82 10.08
CA GLY A 58 6.28 4.04 9.49
C GLY A 58 7.37 3.09 9.97
N GLY A 59 8.54 3.22 9.33
CA GLY A 59 9.78 2.55 9.73
C GLY A 59 10.26 1.50 8.73
N GLU A 60 11.52 1.10 8.85
CA GLU A 60 12.16 0.14 7.93
C GLU A 60 11.48 -1.23 7.92
N ASP A 61 11.04 -1.70 9.10
CA ASP A 61 10.32 -2.96 9.25
C ASP A 61 8.92 -2.96 8.60
N LYS A 62 8.40 -1.78 8.25
CA LYS A 62 7.08 -1.58 7.62
C LYS A 62 7.20 -0.86 6.27
N ALA A 63 8.38 -0.91 5.65
CA ALA A 63 8.67 -0.19 4.40
C ALA A 63 7.79 -0.60 3.22
N VAL A 64 7.39 -1.88 3.15
CA VAL A 64 6.52 -2.43 2.11
C VAL A 64 5.54 -3.42 2.73
N TYR A 65 4.31 -3.43 2.21
CA TYR A 65 3.30 -4.42 2.55
C TYR A 65 3.04 -5.31 1.33
N ALA A 66 3.20 -6.62 1.50
CA ALA A 66 2.95 -7.61 0.46
C ALA A 66 1.67 -8.39 0.77
N TYR A 67 0.87 -8.64 -0.26
CA TYR A 67 -0.35 -9.43 -0.16
C TYR A 67 -0.42 -10.42 -1.32
N ALA A 68 -0.76 -11.67 -1.04
CA ALA A 68 -0.77 -12.74 -2.04
C ALA A 68 -1.95 -12.56 -3.02
N ARG A 69 -1.73 -12.91 -4.28
CA ARG A 69 -2.80 -12.88 -5.29
C ARG A 69 -3.86 -13.94 -4.97
N GLU A 70 -3.39 -15.08 -4.49
CA GLU A 70 -4.17 -16.24 -4.12
C GLU A 70 -5.19 -15.91 -3.02
N ASP A 71 -4.82 -15.08 -2.03
CA ASP A 71 -5.72 -14.63 -0.97
C ASP A 71 -6.80 -13.69 -1.50
N LEU A 72 -6.45 -12.78 -2.42
CA LEU A 72 -7.43 -11.91 -3.07
C LEU A 72 -8.41 -12.70 -3.95
N ASP A 73 -7.97 -13.81 -4.55
CA ASP A 73 -8.83 -14.70 -5.32
C ASP A 73 -9.84 -15.43 -4.41
N GLN A 74 -9.42 -15.82 -3.20
CA GLN A 74 -10.34 -16.32 -2.17
C GLN A 74 -11.38 -15.25 -1.79
N TRP A 75 -10.95 -14.01 -1.52
CA TRP A 75 -11.89 -12.93 -1.22
C TRP A 75 -12.86 -12.65 -2.35
N ALA A 76 -12.40 -12.67 -3.61
CA ALA A 76 -13.27 -12.48 -4.76
C ALA A 76 -14.36 -13.55 -4.84
N ALA A 77 -14.04 -14.81 -4.50
CA ALA A 77 -15.02 -15.89 -4.41
C ALA A 77 -16.04 -15.67 -3.29
N GLU A 78 -15.59 -15.24 -2.10
CA GLU A 78 -16.48 -14.98 -0.96
C GLU A 78 -17.39 -13.77 -1.19
N LEU A 79 -16.88 -12.71 -1.81
CA LEU A 79 -17.60 -11.46 -2.05
C LEU A 79 -18.51 -11.49 -3.27
N GLY A 80 -18.32 -12.45 -4.18
CA GLY A 80 -19.09 -12.57 -5.41
C GLY A 80 -18.76 -11.52 -6.48
N TYR A 81 -17.61 -10.85 -6.37
CA TYR A 81 -17.13 -9.90 -7.38
C TYR A 81 -15.60 -9.88 -7.46
N PRO A 82 -15.01 -9.46 -8.60
CA PRO A 82 -13.57 -9.43 -8.77
C PRO A 82 -12.87 -8.46 -7.80
N VAL A 83 -11.81 -8.93 -7.15
CA VAL A 83 -10.92 -8.10 -6.31
C VAL A 83 -9.61 -7.87 -7.08
N PRO A 84 -9.30 -6.62 -7.49
CA PRO A 84 -8.10 -6.32 -8.27
C PRO A 84 -6.83 -6.48 -7.44
N SER A 85 -5.70 -6.56 -8.14
CA SER A 85 -4.37 -6.43 -7.50
C SER A 85 -3.98 -4.97 -7.35
#